data_AF-A0A966PNY8-F1
#
_entry.id   AF-A0A966PNY8-F1
#
_cell.length_a   1.000
_cell.length_b   1.000
_cell.length_c   1.000
_cell.angle_alpha   90.00
_cell.angle_beta   90.00
_cell.angle_gamma   90.00
#
_symmetry.space_group_name_H-M   'P 1'
#
loop_
_entity.id
_entity.type
_entity.pdbx_description
1 polymer ?
#
loop_
_entity_poly.entity_id
_entity_poly.type
_entity_poly.pdbx_seq_one_letter_code
_entity_poly.pdbx_strand_id
1 'polypeptide(L)'
;MFSMMPVKGIIENMSWFTGDDGKRYELFGSGGGAELAQELGVPLLGQLPLVQALREGGDDGKPIAAVAPESELGRAFHEIARKIAEDNKPRKKFLRALRVN
;
A
#
# COMPACT_ATOMS: atom_id res chain seq x y z
N MET A 1 -8.43 -7.02 -27.48
CA MET A 1 -7.40 -6.02 -27.14
C MET A 1 -6.99 -6.27 -25.70
N PHE A 2 -5.79 -6.82 -25.46
CA PHE A 2 -5.31 -7.05 -24.10
C PHE A 2 -5.12 -5.70 -23.41
N SER A 3 -6.01 -5.38 -22.48
CA SER A 3 -5.81 -4.25 -21.56
C SER A 3 -4.77 -4.67 -20.53
N MET A 4 -3.48 -4.56 -20.86
CA MET A 4 -2.45 -4.65 -19.83
C MET A 4 -2.60 -3.45 -18.90
N MET A 5 -3.07 -3.69 -17.67
CA MET A 5 -3.08 -2.69 -16.63
C MET A 5 -1.62 -2.44 -16.21
N PRO A 6 -1.07 -1.23 -16.43
CA PRO A 6 0.31 -0.96 -16.06
C PRO A 6 0.45 -1.01 -14.54
N VAL A 7 1.43 -1.77 -14.05
CA VAL A 7 1.84 -1.74 -12.65
C VAL A 7 2.35 -0.34 -12.32
N LYS A 8 1.88 0.24 -11.21
CA LYS A 8 2.22 1.61 -10.79
C LYS A 8 3.19 1.68 -9.63
N GLY A 9 3.43 0.57 -8.97
CA GLY A 9 4.32 0.47 -7.82
C GLY A 9 4.03 -0.79 -7.03
N ILE A 10 4.90 -1.07 -6.08
CA ILE A 10 4.80 -2.19 -5.15
C ILE A 10 4.48 -1.64 -3.76
N ILE A 11 3.61 -2.32 -3.03
CA ILE A 11 3.45 -2.15 -1.59
C ILE A 11 3.82 -3.48 -0.96
N GLU A 12 4.78 -3.48 -0.05
CA GLU A 12 5.13 -4.67 0.70
C GLU A 12 4.27 -4.71 1.97
N ASN A 13 3.44 -5.73 2.10
CA ASN A 13 2.60 -5.92 3.28
C ASN A 13 3.26 -6.91 4.24
N MET A 14 2.92 -6.82 5.53
CA MET A 14 3.45 -7.69 6.58
C MET A 14 5.00 -7.69 6.66
N SER A 15 5.61 -6.53 6.40
CA SER A 15 7.07 -6.38 6.25
C SER A 15 7.85 -6.54 7.56
N TRP A 16 7.23 -6.25 8.70
CA TRP A 16 7.79 -6.54 10.02
C TRP A 16 6.68 -6.68 11.06
N PHE A 17 7.01 -7.30 12.19
CA PHE A 17 6.23 -7.26 13.43
C PHE A 17 7.05 -6.55 14.51
N THR A 18 6.44 -5.67 15.28
CA THR A 18 7.09 -5.04 16.44
C THR A 18 6.63 -5.76 17.71
N GLY A 19 7.55 -6.42 18.41
CA GLY A 19 7.24 -7.10 19.66
C GLY A 19 7.05 -6.13 20.83
N ASP A 20 6.56 -6.65 21.96
CA ASP A 20 6.38 -5.87 23.20
C ASP A 20 7.72 -5.35 23.78
N ASP A 21 8.84 -5.94 23.35
CA ASP A 21 10.20 -5.48 23.65
C ASP A 21 10.65 -4.30 22.76
N GLY A 22 9.78 -3.84 21.85
CA GLY A 22 10.05 -2.77 20.90
C GLY A 22 10.92 -3.18 19.72
N LYS A 23 11.33 -4.46 19.61
CA LYS A 23 12.16 -4.92 18.49
C LYS A 23 11.30 -5.22 17.28
N ARG A 24 11.89 -4.95 16.11
CA ARG A 24 11.32 -5.33 14.82
C ARG A 24 11.80 -6.73 14.43
N TYR A 25 10.85 -7.56 14.02
CA TYR A 25 11.03 -8.94 13.61
C TYR A 25 10.57 -9.11 12.16
N GLU A 26 11.44 -9.64 11.32
CA GLU A 26 11.16 -9.94 9.92
C GLU A 26 10.70 -11.40 9.79
N LEU A 27 9.46 -11.67 10.21
CA LEU A 27 8.91 -13.03 10.34
C LEU A 27 8.95 -13.84 9.03
N PHE A 28 8.90 -13.17 7.89
CA PHE A 28 8.86 -13.77 6.56
C PHE A 28 10.07 -13.36 5.69
N GLY A 29 11.13 -12.83 6.31
CA GLY A 29 12.20 -12.12 5.61
C GLY A 29 11.82 -10.68 5.24
N SER A 30 12.71 -10.00 4.52
CA SER A 30 12.54 -8.60 4.12
C SER A 30 13.16 -8.33 2.75
N GLY A 31 12.71 -7.24 2.11
CA GLY A 31 13.36 -6.70 0.92
C GLY A 31 12.83 -7.22 -0.41
N GLY A 32 12.05 -8.31 -0.42
CA GLY A 32 11.49 -8.86 -1.66
C GLY A 32 10.60 -7.87 -2.42
N GLY A 33 9.90 -6.98 -1.72
CA GLY A 33 9.13 -5.90 -2.36
C GLY A 33 10.01 -4.85 -3.04
N ALA A 34 11.16 -4.54 -2.45
CA ALA A 34 12.14 -3.61 -3.02
C ALA A 34 12.84 -4.21 -4.25
N GLU A 35 13.23 -5.49 -4.18
CA GLU A 35 13.82 -6.23 -5.29
C GLU A 35 12.86 -6.29 -6.48
N LEU A 36 11.59 -6.66 -6.24
CA LEU A 36 10.57 -6.71 -7.30
C LEU A 36 10.29 -5.33 -7.89
N ALA A 37 10.24 -4.29 -7.06
CA ALA A 37 10.09 -2.91 -7.54
C ALA A 37 11.24 -2.52 -8.48
N GLN A 38 12.48 -2.88 -8.13
CA GLN A 38 13.65 -2.65 -8.96
C GLN A 38 13.58 -3.44 -10.29
N GLU A 39 13.24 -4.73 -10.24
CA GLU A 39 13.12 -5.59 -11.41
C GLU A 39 12.09 -5.04 -12.42
N LEU A 40 10.95 -4.58 -11.92
CA LEU A 40 9.86 -4.05 -12.74
C LEU A 40 10.04 -2.58 -13.14
N GLY A 41 11.06 -1.89 -12.60
CA GLY A 41 11.29 -0.47 -12.84
C GLY A 41 10.15 0.43 -12.33
N VAL A 42 9.52 0.06 -11.21
CA VAL A 42 8.40 0.79 -10.59
C VAL A 42 8.77 1.16 -9.13
N PRO A 43 8.14 2.18 -8.52
CA PRO A 43 8.48 2.58 -7.16
C PRO A 43 7.99 1.57 -6.11
N LEU A 44 8.77 1.38 -5.04
CA LEU A 44 8.25 0.87 -3.78
C LEU A 44 7.49 2.00 -3.08
N LEU A 45 6.17 1.90 -3.06
CA LEU A 45 5.27 2.92 -2.53
C LEU A 45 5.29 2.93 -0.99
N GLY A 46 5.44 1.78 -0.37
CA GLY A 46 5.57 1.67 1.08
C GLY A 46 5.68 0.23 1.55
N GLN A 47 5.97 0.11 2.84
CA GLN A 47 6.04 -1.15 3.56
C GLN A 47 5.15 -1.02 4.79
N LEU A 48 4.36 -2.05 5.10
CA LEU A 48 3.39 -2.02 6.18
C LEU A 48 3.67 -3.13 7.20
N PRO A 49 3.64 -2.82 8.52
CA PRO A 49 3.81 -3.83 9.55
C PRO A 49 2.61 -4.79 9.62
N LEU A 50 2.88 -6.00 10.12
CA LEU A 50 1.88 -6.95 10.56
C LEU A 50 1.34 -6.52 11.93
N VAL A 51 0.14 -5.92 11.96
CA VAL A 51 -0.53 -5.48 13.20
C VAL A 51 -1.97 -5.96 13.20
N GLN A 52 -2.43 -6.49 14.34
CA GLN A 52 -3.78 -7.04 14.48
C GLN A 52 -4.88 -6.00 14.13
N ALA A 53 -4.71 -4.76 14.56
CA ALA A 53 -5.66 -3.68 14.30
C ALA A 53 -5.90 -3.40 12.81
N LEU A 54 -4.92 -3.70 11.93
CA LEU A 54 -5.10 -3.58 10.48
C LEU A 54 -6.10 -4.60 9.96
N ARG A 55 -6.00 -5.85 10.42
CA ARG A 55 -6.91 -6.93 10.05
C ARG A 55 -8.31 -6.66 10.57
N GLU A 56 -8.44 -6.38 11.87
CA GLU A 56 -9.72 -6.12 12.53
C GLU A 56 -10.46 -4.94 11.90
N GLY A 57 -9.74 -3.85 11.62
CA GLY A 57 -10.31 -2.69 10.95
C GLY A 57 -10.80 -2.99 9.53
N GLY A 58 -10.21 -3.97 8.85
CA GLY A 58 -10.69 -4.47 7.56
C GLY A 58 -11.99 -5.28 7.70
N ASP A 59 -12.03 -6.19 8.67
CA ASP A 59 -13.17 -7.09 8.92
C ASP A 59 -14.42 -6.32 9.41
N ASP A 60 -14.23 -5.35 10.30
CA ASP A 60 -15.31 -4.57 10.92
C ASP A 60 -15.74 -3.33 10.10
N GLY A 61 -15.13 -3.11 8.93
CA GLY A 61 -15.40 -1.94 8.09
C GLY A 61 -14.93 -0.61 8.70
N LYS A 62 -13.92 -0.65 9.56
CA LYS A 62 -13.31 0.51 10.25
C LYS A 62 -11.80 0.58 9.97
N PRO A 63 -11.39 0.95 8.74
CA PRO A 63 -9.98 0.91 8.35
C PRO A 63 -9.10 1.74 9.28
N ILE A 64 -7.93 1.21 9.68
CA ILE A 64 -7.01 1.88 10.61
C ILE A 64 -6.61 3.29 10.17
N ALA A 65 -6.50 3.51 8.85
CA ALA A 65 -6.21 4.81 8.27
C ALA A 65 -7.31 5.86 8.53
N ALA A 66 -8.56 5.43 8.73
CA ALA A 66 -9.67 6.32 9.05
C ALA A 66 -9.88 6.49 10.56
N VAL A 67 -9.76 5.40 11.34
CA VAL A 67 -10.02 5.45 12.78
C VAL A 67 -8.84 5.91 13.63
N ALA A 68 -7.62 5.74 13.14
CA ALA A 68 -6.39 6.14 13.82
C ALA A 68 -5.36 6.72 12.83
N PRO A 69 -5.66 7.86 12.17
CA PRO A 69 -4.81 8.45 11.13
C PRO A 69 -3.40 8.81 11.64
N GLU A 70 -3.25 9.11 12.93
CA GLU A 70 -1.98 9.46 13.56
C GLU A 70 -1.14 8.25 14.02
N SER A 71 -1.68 7.03 13.91
CA SER A 71 -0.92 5.81 14.21
C SER A 71 0.18 5.57 13.18
N GLU A 72 1.16 4.71 13.50
CA GLU A 72 2.21 4.30 12.54
C GLU A 72 1.59 3.82 11.22
N LEU A 73 0.57 2.96 11.30
CA LEU A 73 -0.16 2.46 10.14
C LEU A 73 -0.97 3.54 9.44
N GLY A 74 -1.67 4.41 10.18
CA GLY A 74 -2.44 5.51 9.59
C GLY A 74 -1.55 6.43 8.75
N ARG A 75 -0.41 6.85 9.32
CA ARG A 75 0.58 7.66 8.60
C ARG A 75 1.18 6.93 7.40
N ALA A 76 1.49 5.63 7.53
CA ALA A 76 2.01 4.83 6.43
C ALA A 76 1.02 4.74 5.26
N PHE A 77 -0.27 4.50 5.53
CA PHE A 77 -1.31 4.51 4.50
C PHE A 77 -1.49 5.88 3.86
N HIS A 78 -1.47 6.96 4.66
CA HIS A 78 -1.55 8.32 4.12
C HIS A 78 -0.37 8.65 3.20
N GLU A 79 0.85 8.25 3.56
CA GLU A 79 2.04 8.46 2.74
C GLU A 79 1.99 7.64 1.43
N ILE A 80 1.54 6.38 1.50
CA ILE A 80 1.30 5.56 0.30
C ILE A 80 0.26 6.23 -0.60
N ALA A 81 -0.87 6.67 -0.03
CA ALA A 81 -1.93 7.34 -0.77
C ALA A 81 -1.43 8.63 -1.42
N ARG A 82 -0.61 9.42 -0.72
CA ARG A 82 0.04 10.63 -1.23
C ARG A 82 0.91 10.31 -2.45
N LYS A 83 1.82 9.32 -2.35
CA LYS A 83 2.67 8.88 -3.49
C LYS A 83 1.86 8.41 -4.71
N ILE A 84 0.70 7.79 -4.49
CA ILE A 84 -0.20 7.36 -5.58
C ILE A 84 -0.91 8.58 -6.19
N ALA A 85 -1.46 9.46 -5.35
CA ALA A 85 -2.29 10.57 -5.77
C ALA A 85 -1.49 11.76 -6.31
N GLU A 86 -0.21 11.89 -5.96
CA GLU A 86 0.66 13.00 -6.33
C GLU A 86 1.72 12.59 -7.34
N ASP A 87 2.54 11.61 -6.97
CA ASP A 87 3.75 11.23 -7.72
C ASP A 87 3.44 10.24 -8.85
N ASN A 88 2.37 9.43 -8.69
CA ASN A 88 1.99 8.36 -9.62
C ASN A 88 0.56 8.51 -10.16
N LYS A 89 0.11 9.77 -10.35
CA LYS A 89 -1.26 10.12 -10.75
C LYS A 89 -1.81 9.23 -11.88
N PRO A 90 -3.01 8.65 -11.71
CA PRO A 90 -3.67 7.92 -12.78
C PRO A 90 -3.86 8.80 -14.01
N ARG A 91 -3.49 8.28 -15.19
CA ARG A 91 -3.86 8.93 -16.45
C ARG A 91 -5.38 8.84 -16.60
N LYS A 92 -6.07 9.97 -16.63
CA LYS A 92 -7.49 10.04 -17.00
C LYS A 92 -7.66 9.49 -18.42
N LYS A 93 -8.28 8.32 -18.55
CA LYS A 93 -8.72 7.78 -19.84
C LYS A 93 -10.19 8.17 -20.04
N PHE A 94 -10.45 9.10 -20.95
CA PHE A 94 -11.81 9.37 -21.39
C PHE A 94 -12.24 8.29 -22.37
N LEU A 95 -12.98 7.29 -21.88
CA LEU A 95 -13.62 6.28 -22.71
C LEU A 95 -15.00 6.80 -23.11
N ARG A 96 -15.18 7.12 -24.40
CA ARG A 96 -16.48 7.56 -24.95
C ARG A 96 -17.62 6.60 -24.61
N ALA A 97 -17.33 5.30 -24.45
CA ALA A 97 -18.28 4.25 -24.09
C ALA A 97 -18.80 4.30 -22.63
N LEU A 98 -18.18 5.11 -21.76
CA LEU A 98 -18.55 5.26 -20.35
C LEU A 98 -19.26 6.60 -20.06
N ARG A 99 -19.69 7.34 -21.10
CA ARG A 99 -20.57 8.50 -20.90
C ARG A 99 -21.96 7.99 -20.53
N VAL A 100 -22.37 8.25 -19.29
CA VAL A 100 -23.78 8.19 -18.90
C VAL A 100 -24.43 9.47 -19.43
N ASN A 101 -25.48 9.32 -20.24
CA ASN A 101 -26.28 10.43 -20.76
C ASN A 101 -27.07 11.11 -19.66
#